data_AF-A0A931I5A6-F1
#
_entry.id   AF-A0A931I5A6-F1
#
_cell.length_a   1.000
_cell.length_b   1.000
_cell.length_c   1.000
_cell.angle_alpha   90.00
_cell.angle_beta   90.00
_cell.angle_gamma   90.00
#
_symmetry.space_group_name_H-M   'P 1'
#
loop_
_entity.id
_entity.type
_entity.pdbx_description
1 polymer ?
#
loop_
_entity_poly.entity_id
_entity_poly.type
_entity_poly.pdbx_seq_one_letter_code
_entity_poly.pdbx_strand_id
1 'polypeptide(L)'
;MKRTCLVIAAITAAATFATGALAQGDPIAQRQQLMKQVGDQMKIVGPMMQGKVAYDGAAAGAAMAVISKNSADFITLFPEDSKTGGDTEALPVIWERKAEFDAIGEKLSTEAAAAAEGAGGGLDAFKPLFAAAAANCKACHEDFRKP
;
A
#
# COMPACT_ATOMS: atom_id res chain seq x y z
N MET A 1 41.50 22.23 62.11
CA MET A 1 41.98 21.29 61.08
C MET A 1 41.15 21.48 59.81
N LYS A 2 41.80 21.93 58.72
CA LYS A 2 41.53 21.72 57.26
C LYS A 2 40.09 22.05 56.73
N ARG A 3 39.87 23.14 55.98
CA ARG A 3 39.99 23.31 54.49
C ARG A 3 39.12 22.29 53.73
N THR A 4 38.13 22.62 52.87
CA THR A 4 38.22 23.02 51.42
C THR A 4 36.74 23.02 50.90
N CYS A 5 36.14 24.01 50.23
CA CYS A 5 36.20 24.49 48.81
C CYS A 5 35.81 23.49 47.68
N LEU A 6 34.91 23.94 46.77
CA LEU A 6 34.66 23.55 45.35
C LEU A 6 33.98 22.16 45.06
N VAL A 7 33.22 21.87 43.97
CA VAL A 7 32.55 22.56 42.83
C VAL A 7 31.71 21.49 42.06
N ILE A 8 30.60 21.92 41.43
CA ILE A 8 29.91 21.49 40.18
C ILE A 8 30.17 20.08 39.60
N ALA A 9 29.10 19.33 39.27
CA ALA A 9 28.93 18.64 37.98
C ALA A 9 27.48 18.13 37.78
N ALA A 10 26.85 18.57 36.70
CA ALA A 10 25.57 18.06 36.20
C ALA A 10 25.76 16.72 35.48
N ILE A 11 24.79 15.80 35.62
CA ILE A 11 24.53 14.76 34.60
C ILE A 11 23.02 14.68 34.40
N THR A 12 22.60 15.24 33.26
CA THR A 12 21.36 14.94 32.56
C THR A 12 21.22 13.44 32.30
N ALA A 13 20.13 12.84 32.75
CA ALA A 13 19.59 11.63 32.13
C ALA A 13 18.25 11.99 31.50
N ALA A 14 18.30 12.42 30.24
CA ALA A 14 17.14 12.42 29.38
C ALA A 14 16.68 10.96 29.27
N ALA A 15 15.56 10.63 29.91
CA ALA A 15 14.87 9.39 29.64
C ALA A 15 14.31 9.50 28.23
N THR A 16 15.09 9.08 27.24
CA THR A 16 14.58 8.74 25.92
C THR A 16 13.59 7.61 26.12
N PHE A 17 12.30 7.96 26.13
CA PHE A 17 11.25 7.03 25.80
C PHE A 17 11.45 6.63 24.33
N ALA A 18 12.40 5.71 24.09
CA ALA A 18 12.31 4.83 22.95
C ALA A 18 11.11 3.92 23.22
N THR A 19 9.91 4.41 22.91
CA THR A 19 8.74 3.55 22.72
C THR A 19 9.18 2.51 21.70
N GLY A 20 9.28 1.27 22.16
CA GLY A 20 9.74 0.16 21.36
C GLY A 20 9.00 0.15 20.02
N ALA A 21 9.77 0.07 18.93
CA ALA A 21 9.25 -0.43 17.68
C ALA A 21 8.67 -1.81 18.00
N LEU A 22 7.35 -1.86 18.18
CA LEU A 22 6.62 -3.12 18.27
C LEU A 22 6.93 -3.85 16.97
N ALA A 23 7.46 -5.07 17.11
CA ALA A 23 7.68 -5.99 16.01
C ALA A 23 6.33 -6.37 15.38
N GLN A 24 5.78 -5.46 14.59
CA GLN A 24 4.82 -5.76 13.54
C GLN A 24 5.64 -6.45 12.45
N GLY A 25 5.16 -7.58 11.90
CA GLY A 25 5.93 -8.43 10.98
C GLY A 25 6.56 -7.67 9.80
N ASP A 26 7.49 -8.32 9.08
CA ASP A 26 8.24 -7.71 7.97
C ASP A 26 7.32 -6.93 7.00
N PRO A 27 7.37 -5.58 7.00
CA PRO A 27 6.46 -4.76 6.20
C PRO A 27 6.68 -4.96 4.69
N ILE A 28 7.90 -5.36 4.28
CA ILE A 28 8.21 -5.66 2.89
C ILE A 28 7.49 -6.94 2.47
N ALA A 29 7.59 -8.01 3.26
CA ALA A 29 6.87 -9.24 2.98
C ALA A 29 5.35 -9.03 2.99
N GLN A 30 4.83 -8.23 3.93
CA GLN A 30 3.39 -7.92 4.02
C GLN A 30 2.89 -7.17 2.78
N ARG A 31 3.56 -6.10 2.36
CA ARG A 31 3.12 -5.32 1.18
C ARG A 31 3.21 -6.11 -0.12
N GLN A 32 4.22 -6.98 -0.25
CA GLN A 32 4.34 -7.90 -1.37
C GLN A 32 3.20 -8.91 -1.40
N GLN A 33 2.82 -9.46 -0.24
CA GLN A 33 1.69 -10.38 -0.15
C GLN A 33 0.36 -9.71 -0.53
N LEU A 34 0.12 -8.47 -0.10
CA LEU A 34 -1.07 -7.71 -0.50
C LEU A 34 -1.12 -7.48 -2.01
N MET A 35 0.00 -7.10 -2.62
CA MET A 35 0.07 -6.90 -4.08
C MET A 35 -0.03 -8.21 -4.86
N LYS A 36 0.49 -9.32 -4.32
CA LYS A 36 0.25 -10.65 -4.89
C LYS A 36 -1.24 -10.99 -4.92
N GLN A 37 -1.96 -10.74 -3.83
CA GLN A 37 -3.40 -10.96 -3.76
C GLN A 37 -4.16 -10.06 -4.75
N VAL A 38 -3.77 -8.79 -4.89
CA VAL A 38 -4.31 -7.88 -5.93
C VAL A 38 -4.08 -8.48 -7.32
N GLY A 39 -2.86 -8.95 -7.62
CA GLY A 39 -2.55 -9.62 -8.88
C GLY A 39 -3.40 -10.88 -9.12
N ASP A 40 -3.69 -11.65 -8.08
CA ASP A 40 -4.55 -12.83 -8.16
C ASP A 40 -6.03 -12.43 -8.42
N GLN A 41 -6.52 -11.33 -7.85
CA GLN A 41 -7.85 -10.78 -8.19
C GLN A 41 -7.93 -10.29 -9.64
N MET A 42 -6.86 -9.67 -10.15
CA MET A 42 -6.80 -9.25 -11.54
C MET A 42 -6.83 -10.42 -12.52
N LYS A 43 -6.40 -11.62 -12.13
CA LYS A 43 -6.55 -12.85 -12.94
C LYS A 43 -7.99 -13.33 -13.04
N ILE A 44 -8.86 -12.93 -12.12
CA ILE A 44 -10.31 -13.20 -12.18
C ILE A 44 -10.97 -12.22 -13.14
N VAL A 45 -10.72 -10.92 -12.94
CA VAL A 45 -11.40 -9.85 -13.69
C VAL A 45 -10.87 -9.71 -15.11
N GLY A 46 -9.55 -9.82 -15.30
CA GLY A 46 -8.88 -9.58 -16.58
C GLY A 46 -9.45 -10.40 -17.76
N PRO A 47 -9.63 -11.73 -17.64
CA PRO A 47 -10.26 -12.54 -18.69
C PRO A 47 -11.70 -12.11 -19.02
N MET A 48 -12.49 -11.66 -18.04
CA MET A 48 -13.84 -11.13 -18.28
C MET A 48 -13.78 -9.84 -19.11
N MET A 49 -12.86 -8.94 -18.76
CA MET A 49 -12.65 -7.68 -19.48
C MET A 49 -12.16 -7.89 -20.92
N GLN A 50 -11.43 -8.98 -21.16
CA GLN A 50 -10.95 -9.38 -22.48
C GLN A 50 -11.99 -10.19 -23.28
N GLY A 51 -13.17 -10.48 -22.71
CA GLY A 51 -14.19 -11.32 -23.35
C GLY A 51 -13.77 -12.78 -23.52
N LYS A 52 -12.71 -13.23 -22.82
CA LYS A 52 -12.21 -14.61 -22.87
C LYS A 52 -13.08 -15.58 -22.04
N VAL A 53 -13.82 -15.05 -21.08
CA VAL A 53 -14.80 -15.76 -20.26
C VAL A 53 -16.06 -14.91 -20.13
N ALA A 54 -17.18 -15.53 -19.78
CA ALA A 54 -18.43 -14.82 -19.51
C ALA A 54 -18.26 -13.87 -18.32
N TYR A 55 -18.93 -12.71 -18.36
CA TYR A 55 -18.93 -11.76 -17.26
C TYR A 55 -19.74 -12.31 -16.08
N ASP A 56 -19.12 -12.37 -14.91
CA ASP A 56 -19.75 -12.70 -13.65
C ASP A 56 -19.63 -11.48 -12.71
N GLY A 57 -20.76 -10.79 -12.51
CA GLY A 57 -20.80 -9.58 -11.69
C GLY A 57 -20.51 -9.84 -10.21
N ALA A 58 -20.85 -11.01 -9.68
CA ALA A 58 -20.57 -11.35 -8.28
C ALA A 58 -19.07 -11.59 -8.08
N ALA A 59 -18.44 -12.34 -8.99
CA ALA A 59 -17.00 -12.58 -8.96
C ALA A 59 -16.20 -11.29 -9.22
N ALA A 60 -16.62 -10.45 -10.17
CA ALA A 60 -16.02 -9.15 -10.43
C ALA A 60 -16.13 -8.23 -9.20
N GLY A 61 -17.31 -8.15 -8.58
CA GLY A 61 -17.53 -7.34 -7.39
C GLY A 61 -16.65 -7.77 -6.21
N ALA A 62 -16.58 -9.07 -5.93
CA ALA A 62 -15.75 -9.61 -4.86
C ALA A 62 -14.26 -9.34 -5.09
N ALA A 63 -13.78 -9.53 -6.33
CA ALA A 63 -12.40 -9.25 -6.70
C ALA A 63 -12.04 -7.77 -6.51
N MET A 64 -12.90 -6.85 -6.96
CA MET A 64 -12.67 -5.41 -6.80
C MET A 64 -12.71 -4.96 -5.34
N ALA A 65 -13.55 -5.56 -4.49
CA ALA A 65 -13.57 -5.27 -3.05
C ALA A 65 -12.25 -5.65 -2.36
N VAL A 66 -11.65 -6.79 -2.74
CA VAL A 66 -10.32 -7.19 -2.25
C VAL A 66 -9.24 -6.23 -2.73
N ILE A 67 -9.29 -5.79 -4.00
CA ILE A 67 -8.35 -4.80 -4.54
C ILE A 67 -8.46 -3.48 -3.76
N SER A 68 -9.67 -3.03 -3.47
CA SER A 68 -9.92 -1.82 -2.70
C SER A 68 -9.23 -1.88 -1.33
N LYS A 69 -9.58 -2.91 -0.54
CA LYS A 69 -9.03 -3.12 0.81
C LYS A 69 -7.50 -3.23 0.78
N ASN A 70 -6.95 -4.06 -0.09
CA ASN A 70 -5.51 -4.30 -0.11
C ASN A 70 -4.73 -3.06 -0.56
N SER A 71 -5.30 -2.22 -1.41
CA SER A 71 -4.66 -0.96 -1.83
C SER A 71 -4.59 0.05 -0.69
N ALA A 72 -5.63 0.13 0.13
CA ALA A 72 -5.64 0.97 1.33
C ALA A 72 -4.65 0.47 2.39
N ASP A 73 -4.58 -0.84 2.63
CA ASP A 73 -3.64 -1.42 3.59
C ASP A 73 -2.18 -1.28 3.10
N PHE A 74 -1.95 -1.46 1.80
CA PHE A 74 -0.62 -1.45 1.18
C PHE A 74 0.16 -0.15 1.44
N ILE A 75 -0.48 1.00 1.26
CA ILE A 75 0.20 2.31 1.40
C ILE A 75 0.65 2.61 2.85
N THR A 76 0.16 1.86 3.83
CA THR A 76 0.58 1.96 5.23
C THR A 76 1.88 1.20 5.54
N LEU A 77 2.34 0.33 4.63
CA LEU A 77 3.45 -0.60 4.84
C LEU A 77 4.79 -0.09 4.27
N PHE A 78 5.02 1.22 4.35
CA PHE A 78 6.23 1.87 3.86
C PHE A 78 6.94 2.69 4.97
N PRO A 79 7.28 2.09 6.13
CA PRO A 79 8.07 2.78 7.13
C PRO A 79 9.48 3.13 6.62
N GLU A 80 10.12 4.13 7.23
CA GLU A 80 11.45 4.65 6.81
C GLU A 80 12.55 3.58 6.77
N ASP A 81 12.46 2.56 7.62
CA ASP A 81 13.41 1.45 7.70
C ASP A 81 13.17 0.35 6.65
N SER A 82 12.11 0.45 5.83
CA SER A 82 11.75 -0.54 4.79
C SER A 82 12.20 -0.16 3.36
N LYS A 83 13.13 0.80 3.24
CA LYS A 83 13.71 1.26 1.96
C LYS A 83 14.49 0.17 1.23
N THR A 84 15.09 -0.73 1.99
CA THR A 84 15.98 -1.78 1.51
C THR A 84 15.72 -3.07 2.28
N GLY A 85 16.20 -4.20 1.77
CA GLY A 85 15.97 -5.52 2.36
C GLY A 85 14.92 -6.32 1.61
N GLY A 86 14.96 -7.65 1.81
CA GLY A 86 14.22 -8.61 1.01
C GLY A 86 14.42 -8.41 -0.49
N ASP A 87 13.44 -8.81 -1.29
CA ASP A 87 13.40 -8.59 -2.73
C ASP A 87 12.56 -7.36 -3.09
N THR A 88 12.72 -6.26 -2.35
CA THR A 88 11.88 -5.08 -2.54
C THR A 88 12.07 -4.43 -3.93
N GLU A 89 10.95 -4.23 -4.61
CA GLU A 89 10.86 -3.48 -5.87
C GLU A 89 10.48 -2.01 -5.67
N ALA A 90 10.20 -1.60 -4.42
CA ALA A 90 9.92 -0.22 -4.06
C ALA A 90 11.11 0.69 -4.38
N LEU A 91 10.86 1.79 -5.08
CA LEU A 91 11.88 2.80 -5.36
C LEU A 91 12.01 3.81 -4.20
N PRO A 92 13.22 4.33 -3.90
CA PRO A 92 13.43 5.33 -2.84
C PRO A 92 12.57 6.59 -2.97
N VAL A 93 12.13 6.92 -4.19
CA VAL A 93 11.27 8.07 -4.48
C VAL A 93 9.90 8.00 -3.77
N ILE A 94 9.45 6.81 -3.33
CA ILE A 94 8.23 6.68 -2.51
C ILE A 94 8.33 7.53 -1.24
N TRP A 95 9.49 7.55 -0.57
CA TRP A 95 9.67 8.30 0.66
C TRP A 95 9.87 9.80 0.41
N GLU A 96 10.33 10.18 -0.78
CA GLU A 96 10.47 11.58 -1.20
C GLU A 96 9.12 12.19 -1.64
N ARG A 97 8.27 11.38 -2.30
CA ARG A 97 6.96 11.75 -2.85
C ARG A 97 5.82 11.00 -2.15
N LYS A 98 5.91 10.84 -0.82
CA LYS A 98 5.00 10.00 -0.03
C LYS A 98 3.52 10.39 -0.18
N ALA A 99 3.22 11.69 -0.18
CA ALA A 99 1.86 12.17 -0.36
C ALA A 99 1.26 11.81 -1.73
N GLU A 100 2.06 11.83 -2.79
CA GLU A 100 1.61 11.45 -4.13
C GLU A 100 1.39 9.94 -4.23
N PHE A 101 2.31 9.15 -3.66
CA PHE A 101 2.19 7.71 -3.56
C PHE A 101 0.91 7.29 -2.80
N ASP A 102 0.67 7.91 -1.64
CA ASP A 102 -0.53 7.65 -0.82
C ASP A 102 -1.80 8.02 -1.57
N ALA A 103 -1.84 9.20 -2.21
CA ALA A 103 -2.99 9.66 -2.97
C ALA A 103 -3.35 8.70 -4.12
N ILE A 104 -2.36 8.13 -4.82
CA ILE A 104 -2.62 7.15 -5.89
C ILE A 104 -3.21 5.85 -5.31
N GLY A 105 -2.69 5.37 -4.18
CA GLY A 105 -3.21 4.17 -3.51
C GLY A 105 -4.63 4.35 -2.94
N GLU A 106 -4.91 5.51 -2.35
CA GLU A 106 -6.25 5.89 -1.88
C GLU A 106 -7.25 6.01 -3.04
N LYS A 107 -6.82 6.60 -4.16
CA LYS A 107 -7.63 6.69 -5.37
C LYS A 107 -7.93 5.32 -5.97
N LEU A 108 -6.93 4.43 -6.04
CA LEU A 108 -7.14 3.04 -6.44
C LEU A 108 -8.15 2.35 -5.52
N SER A 109 -8.01 2.52 -4.21
CA SER A 109 -8.93 1.95 -3.22
C SER A 109 -10.38 2.40 -3.47
N THR A 110 -10.57 3.70 -3.67
CA THR A 110 -11.88 4.32 -3.89
C THR A 110 -12.52 3.86 -5.20
N GLU A 111 -11.76 3.88 -6.30
CA GLU A 111 -12.26 3.47 -7.61
C GLU A 111 -12.54 1.97 -7.68
N ALA A 112 -11.75 1.16 -6.98
CA ALA A 112 -12.02 -0.26 -6.85
C ALA A 112 -13.29 -0.54 -6.03
N ALA A 113 -13.56 0.24 -4.97
CA ALA A 113 -14.82 0.14 -4.23
C ALA A 113 -16.03 0.49 -5.12
N ALA A 114 -15.94 1.57 -5.89
CA ALA A 114 -16.99 1.94 -6.84
C ALA A 114 -17.20 0.87 -7.93
N ALA A 115 -16.13 0.26 -8.43
CA ALA A 115 -16.21 -0.87 -9.36
C ALA A 115 -16.85 -2.11 -8.71
N ALA A 116 -16.59 -2.37 -7.43
CA ALA A 116 -17.23 -3.45 -6.70
C ALA A 116 -18.74 -3.28 -6.60
N GLU A 117 -19.20 -2.06 -6.26
CA GLU A 117 -20.63 -1.72 -6.18
C GLU A 117 -21.31 -1.79 -7.56
N GLY A 118 -20.64 -1.31 -8.60
CA GLY A 118 -21.18 -1.27 -9.97
C GLY A 118 -21.16 -2.62 -10.70
N ALA A 119 -20.50 -3.65 -10.15
CA ALA A 119 -20.30 -4.93 -10.84
C ALA A 119 -21.61 -5.67 -11.17
N GLY A 120 -22.68 -5.43 -10.39
CA GLY A 120 -24.01 -5.99 -10.66
C GLY A 120 -24.70 -5.42 -11.92
N GLY A 121 -24.22 -4.29 -12.45
CA GLY A 121 -24.79 -3.62 -13.63
C GLY A 121 -24.45 -4.26 -14.98
N GLY A 122 -23.72 -5.38 -14.98
CA GLY A 122 -23.25 -6.04 -16.20
C GLY A 122 -21.95 -5.45 -16.76
N LEU A 123 -21.41 -6.12 -17.78
CA LEU A 123 -20.07 -5.83 -18.31
C LEU A 123 -19.91 -4.38 -18.79
N ASP A 124 -20.91 -3.83 -19.48
CA ASP A 124 -20.80 -2.48 -20.05
C ASP A 124 -20.83 -1.38 -18.98
N ALA A 125 -21.55 -1.58 -17.88
CA ALA A 125 -21.50 -0.69 -16.73
C ALA A 125 -20.18 -0.83 -15.95
N PHE A 126 -19.63 -2.05 -15.89
CA PHE A 126 -18.40 -2.33 -15.15
C PHE A 126 -17.13 -1.84 -15.85
N LYS A 127 -17.07 -1.91 -17.19
CA LYS A 127 -15.91 -1.46 -18.01
C LYS A 127 -15.32 -0.10 -17.61
N PRO A 128 -16.10 1.00 -17.57
CA PRO A 128 -15.55 2.30 -17.21
C PRO A 128 -15.04 2.36 -15.76
N LEU A 129 -15.71 1.69 -14.83
CA LEU A 129 -15.30 1.65 -13.41
C LEU A 129 -13.98 0.88 -13.23
N PHE A 130 -13.88 -0.28 -13.90
CA PHE A 130 -12.64 -1.05 -13.94
C PHE A 130 -11.50 -0.27 -14.58
N ALA A 131 -11.75 0.44 -15.68
CA ALA A 131 -10.72 1.22 -16.37
C ALA A 131 -10.17 2.36 -15.49
N ALA A 132 -11.03 3.04 -14.72
CA ALA A 132 -10.62 4.05 -13.76
C ALA A 132 -9.67 3.44 -12.72
N ALA A 133 -10.07 2.35 -12.06
CA ALA A 133 -9.24 1.67 -11.07
C ALA A 133 -7.90 1.20 -11.67
N ALA A 134 -7.92 0.54 -12.84
CA ALA A 134 -6.74 -0.01 -13.49
C ALA A 134 -5.70 1.05 -13.90
N ALA A 135 -6.14 2.29 -14.18
CA ALA A 135 -5.23 3.38 -14.53
C ALA A 135 -4.23 3.71 -13.39
N ASN A 136 -4.66 3.57 -12.12
CA ASN A 136 -3.78 3.85 -10.98
C ASN A 136 -2.66 2.81 -10.83
N CYS A 137 -2.89 1.56 -11.27
CA CYS A 137 -1.86 0.53 -11.25
C CYS A 137 -0.65 0.96 -12.11
N LYS A 138 -0.94 1.50 -13.30
CA LYS A 138 0.09 2.01 -14.20
C LYS A 138 0.76 3.26 -13.60
N ALA A 139 -0.04 4.24 -13.17
CA ALA A 139 0.49 5.48 -12.60
C ALA A 139 1.41 5.24 -11.39
N CYS A 140 1.07 4.28 -10.53
CA CYS A 140 1.92 3.92 -9.40
C CYS A 140 3.20 3.20 -9.84
N HIS A 141 3.10 2.19 -10.72
CA HIS A 141 4.25 1.40 -11.12
C HIS A 141 5.27 2.16 -11.98
N GLU A 142 4.84 3.17 -12.75
CA GLU A 142 5.75 4.00 -13.55
C GLU A 142 6.72 4.81 -12.67
N ASP A 143 6.24 5.32 -11.55
CA ASP A 143 7.00 6.24 -10.71
C ASP A 143 7.65 5.55 -9.50
N PHE A 144 7.02 4.50 -8.96
CA PHE A 144 7.34 4.01 -7.61
C PHE A 144 7.85 2.57 -7.56
N ARG A 145 7.81 1.82 -8.67
CA ARG A 145 8.25 0.43 -8.72
C ARG A 145 9.36 0.23 -9.74
N LYS A 146 10.29 -0.66 -9.45
CA LYS A 146 11.23 -1.16 -10.46
C LYS A 146 10.46 -1.79 -11.65
N PRO A 147 10.99 -1.70 -12.88
CA PRO A 147 10.39 -2.28 -14.08
C PRO A 147 10.13 -3.78 -13.97
#